data_AF-A0A7R9AN51-F1
#
_entry.id   AF-A0A7R9AN51-F1
#
_cell.length_a   1.000
_cell.length_b   1.000
_cell.length_c   1.000
_cell.angle_alpha   90.00
_cell.angle_beta   90.00
_cell.angle_gamma   90.00
#
_symmetry.space_group_name_H-M   'P 1'
#
loop_
_entity.id
_entity.type
_entity.pdbx_description
1 polymer ?
#
loop_
_entity_poly.entity_id
_entity_poly.type
_entity_poly.pdbx_seq_one_letter_code
_entity_poly.pdbx_strand_id
1 'polypeptide(L)'
;MRTYTLPPVVRLYKKSSGSEVANSTNKPVSVLYRSLLAIYARDIYQDLVKQRGPCGREQYCLQVTEALLGDVTSSMYLATFTEEELDTKQKNMKMIFEKVQDAMANQIDRSIWIDDPSRGAILMKLKSLKVTESPRAVFLDPASTFLSDRMQWNELSALDYFNNSVHLLRRYRQFMFAMYDKNPLLPEQMCATVAMSHITDPSPSTILHLPESPYIPDSQPPPLIF
;
A
#
# COMPACT_ATOMS: atom_id res chain seq x y z
N MET A 1 39.42 -9.97 -11.19
CA MET A 1 39.65 -8.60 -10.67
C MET A 1 38.45 -7.74 -11.02
N ARG A 2 37.57 -7.48 -10.06
CA ARG A 2 36.46 -6.51 -10.21
C ARG A 2 36.76 -5.35 -9.28
N THR A 3 37.02 -4.20 -9.86
CA THR A 3 37.19 -2.93 -9.17
C THR A 3 35.81 -2.43 -8.74
N TYR A 4 35.59 -2.34 -7.43
CA TYR A 4 34.41 -1.69 -6.87
C TYR A 4 34.61 -0.17 -6.94
N THR A 5 33.89 0.49 -7.84
CA THR A 5 33.73 1.95 -7.81
C THR A 5 32.68 2.30 -6.76
N LEU A 6 33.12 2.93 -5.66
CA LEU A 6 32.26 3.50 -4.64
C LEU A 6 31.36 4.59 -5.25
N PRO A 7 30.10 4.75 -4.79
CA PRO A 7 29.24 5.84 -5.21
C PRO A 7 29.83 7.20 -4.77
N PRO A 8 29.55 8.30 -5.51
CA PRO A 8 30.12 9.60 -5.20
C PRO A 8 29.62 10.08 -3.83
N VAL A 9 30.55 10.20 -2.90
CA VAL A 9 30.35 10.88 -1.61
C VAL A 9 29.88 12.30 -1.90
N VAL A 10 28.68 12.65 -1.42
CA VAL A 10 28.20 14.04 -1.40
C VAL A 10 29.15 14.83 -0.50
N ARG A 11 30.16 15.47 -1.11
CA ARG A 11 31.06 16.39 -0.40
C ARG A 11 30.29 17.68 -0.14
N LEU A 12 29.85 17.84 1.11
CA LEU A 12 29.43 19.13 1.62
C LEU A 12 30.66 20.04 1.65
N TYR A 13 30.80 20.91 0.65
CA TYR A 13 31.85 21.92 0.65
C TYR A 13 31.55 22.95 1.75
N LYS A 14 32.36 22.94 2.81
CA LYS A 14 32.44 24.04 3.77
C LYS A 14 33.17 25.20 3.07
N LYS A 15 32.42 26.19 2.58
CA LYS A 15 33.00 27.43 2.05
C LYS A 15 33.67 28.18 3.22
N SER A 16 35.00 28.21 3.19
CA SER A 16 35.82 29.07 4.04
C SER A 16 35.84 30.47 3.42
N SER A 17 34.95 31.34 3.87
CA SER A 17 35.08 32.79 3.67
C SER A 17 34.93 33.46 5.03
N GLY A 18 35.95 34.24 5.39
CA GLY A 18 36.07 34.89 6.68
C GLY A 18 34.96 35.88 6.99
N SER A 19 34.87 36.19 8.28
CA SER A 19 34.24 37.37 8.86
C SER A 19 32.80 37.67 8.41
N GLU A 20 31.85 36.89 8.90
CA GLU A 20 30.54 37.45 9.24
C GLU A 20 30.12 36.96 10.63
N VAL A 21 30.07 37.91 11.56
CA VAL A 21 29.45 37.77 12.88
C VAL A 21 27.95 37.63 12.64
N ALA A 22 27.50 36.41 12.35
CA ALA A 22 26.09 36.06 12.28
C ALA A 22 25.67 35.37 13.58
N ASN A 23 24.95 36.16 14.39
CA ASN A 23 24.25 35.80 15.62
C ASN A 23 23.75 34.35 15.62
N SER A 24 24.27 33.56 16.56
CA SER A 24 24.07 32.12 16.65
C SER A 24 22.89 31.78 17.55
N THR A 25 21.66 31.95 17.04
CA THR A 25 20.46 31.43 17.72
C THR A 25 19.50 30.66 16.79
N ASN A 26 19.65 30.75 15.45
CA ASN A 26 18.72 30.12 14.48
C ASN A 26 19.35 29.06 13.56
N LYS A 27 20.61 28.67 13.78
CA LYS A 27 21.35 27.76 12.89
C LYS A 27 20.80 26.32 12.81
N PRO A 28 20.38 25.64 13.90
CA PRO A 28 20.02 24.21 13.81
C PRO A 28 18.72 23.96 13.02
N VAL A 29 17.73 24.83 13.16
CA VAL A 29 16.43 24.71 12.47
C VAL A 29 16.58 24.84 10.95
N SER A 30 17.42 25.77 10.50
CA SER A 30 17.66 25.98 9.06
C SER A 30 18.40 24.83 8.39
N VAL A 31 19.30 24.15 9.11
CA VAL A 31 20.02 22.97 8.61
C VAL A 31 19.07 21.78 8.51
N LEU A 32 18.27 21.52 9.54
CA LEU A 32 17.29 20.44 9.55
C LEU A 32 16.28 20.58 8.40
N TYR A 33 15.71 21.77 8.21
CA TYR A 33 14.76 22.04 7.12
C TYR A 33 15.36 21.73 5.74
N ARG A 34 16.59 22.20 5.48
CA ARG A 34 17.29 21.95 4.21
C ARG A 34 17.58 20.47 3.99
N SER A 35 17.97 19.75 5.04
CA SER A 35 18.18 18.30 4.98
C SER A 35 16.89 17.55 4.66
N LEU A 36 15.79 17.87 5.34
CA LEU A 36 14.48 17.26 5.08
C LEU A 36 13.99 17.55 3.66
N LEU A 37 14.14 18.80 3.19
CA LEU A 37 13.78 19.17 1.83
C LEU A 37 14.61 18.43 0.78
N ALA A 38 15.92 18.26 1.02
CA ALA A 38 16.80 17.52 0.12
C ALA A 38 16.42 16.03 0.05
N ILE A 39 16.05 15.42 1.17
CA ILE A 39 15.57 14.03 1.22
C ILE A 39 14.25 13.93 0.43
N TYR A 40 13.28 14.78 0.72
CA TYR A 40 11.99 14.80 0.02
C TYR A 40 12.15 14.98 -1.49
N ALA A 41 12.98 15.94 -1.92
CA ALA A 41 13.23 16.19 -3.33
C ALA A 41 13.93 15.01 -4.03
N ARG A 42 14.88 14.36 -3.35
CA ARG A 42 15.54 13.16 -3.86
C ARG A 42 14.55 12.02 -4.05
N ASP A 43 13.72 11.76 -3.06
CA ASP A 43 12.77 10.65 -3.09
C ASP A 43 11.73 10.90 -4.21
N ILE A 44 11.15 12.10 -4.28
CA ILE A 44 10.26 12.49 -5.39
C ILE A 44 10.92 12.34 -6.77
N TYR A 45 12.20 12.70 -6.90
CA TYR A 45 12.92 12.53 -8.16
C TYR A 45 13.14 11.06 -8.51
N GLN A 46 13.56 10.23 -7.55
CA GLN A 46 13.79 8.81 -7.76
C GLN A 46 12.51 8.07 -8.13
N ASP A 47 11.41 8.47 -7.51
CA ASP A 47 10.13 7.83 -7.64
C ASP A 47 9.48 8.30 -8.94
N LEU A 48 9.25 9.59 -9.11
CA LEU A 48 8.39 10.12 -10.16
C LEU A 48 9.11 10.58 -11.43
N VAL A 49 10.40 10.93 -11.36
CA VAL A 49 11.09 11.62 -12.47
C VAL A 49 12.13 10.74 -13.14
N LYS A 50 12.83 9.90 -12.37
CA LYS A 50 13.90 9.04 -12.89
C LYS A 50 13.33 8.08 -13.93
N GLN A 51 13.70 8.29 -15.19
CA GLN A 51 13.30 7.42 -16.29
C GLN A 51 13.72 5.98 -16.00
N ARG A 52 12.72 5.10 -15.90
CA ARG A 52 12.93 3.66 -16.00
C ARG A 52 12.98 3.32 -17.48
N GLY A 53 13.89 2.43 -17.87
CA GLY A 53 14.08 2.05 -19.27
C GLY A 53 12.76 1.60 -19.94
N PRO A 54 12.68 1.63 -21.28
CA PRO A 54 11.44 1.41 -22.02
C PRO A 54 10.72 0.09 -21.66
N CYS A 55 11.48 -0.97 -21.35
CA CYS A 55 10.93 -2.27 -20.98
C CYS A 55 10.25 -2.32 -19.59
N GLY A 56 10.42 -1.31 -18.74
CA GLY A 56 9.88 -1.28 -17.37
C GLY A 56 8.82 -0.20 -17.13
N ARG A 57 8.47 0.59 -18.16
CA ARG A 57 7.57 1.74 -17.99
C ARG A 57 6.14 1.33 -17.67
N GLU A 58 5.61 0.35 -18.38
CA GLU A 58 4.23 -0.13 -18.19
C GLU A 58 4.04 -0.73 -16.79
N GLN A 59 4.91 -1.66 -16.41
CA GLN A 59 4.90 -2.27 -15.09
C GLN A 59 5.03 -1.22 -13.98
N TYR A 60 5.88 -0.21 -14.17
CA TYR A 60 5.99 0.90 -13.22
C TYR A 60 4.69 1.70 -13.11
N CYS A 61 4.06 2.06 -14.23
CA CYS A 61 2.77 2.76 -14.21
C CYS A 61 1.69 1.95 -13.50
N LEU A 62 1.64 0.63 -13.72
CA LEU A 62 0.71 -0.26 -13.04
C LEU A 62 0.97 -0.28 -11.53
N GLN A 63 2.23 -0.42 -11.11
CA GLN A 63 2.61 -0.38 -9.70
C GLN A 63 2.24 0.94 -9.01
N VAL A 64 2.51 2.07 -9.66
CA VAL A 64 2.14 3.40 -9.13
C VAL A 64 0.63 3.54 -9.01
N THR A 65 -0.11 3.07 -10.02
CA THR A 65 -1.57 3.12 -10.04
C THR A 65 -2.16 2.24 -8.94
N GLU A 66 -1.67 1.02 -8.77
CA GLU A 66 -2.10 0.12 -7.70
C GLU A 66 -1.79 0.70 -6.31
N ALA A 67 -0.61 1.29 -6.11
CA ALA A 67 -0.22 1.87 -4.83
C ALA A 67 -1.05 3.11 -4.46
N LEU A 68 -1.37 3.97 -5.43
CA LEU A 68 -2.04 5.26 -5.18
C LEU A 68 -3.56 5.21 -5.35
N LEU A 69 -4.06 4.26 -6.14
CA LEU A 69 -5.46 4.08 -6.53
C LEU A 69 -5.96 2.64 -6.28
N GLY A 70 -5.43 1.95 -5.26
CA GLY A 70 -5.76 0.57 -4.91
C GLY A 70 -7.27 0.25 -4.93
N ASP A 71 -8.11 1.12 -4.37
CA ASP A 71 -9.57 0.95 -4.37
C ASP A 71 -10.16 0.91 -5.79
N VAL A 72 -9.66 1.76 -6.68
CA VAL A 72 -10.11 1.87 -8.08
C VAL A 72 -9.64 0.67 -8.88
N THR A 73 -8.38 0.27 -8.71
CA THR A 73 -7.82 -0.90 -9.37
C THR A 73 -8.52 -2.18 -8.91
N SER A 74 -8.83 -2.30 -7.60
CA SER A 74 -9.63 -3.42 -7.08
C SER A 74 -11.05 -3.42 -7.64
N SER A 75 -11.70 -2.25 -7.74
CA SER A 75 -13.02 -2.15 -8.37
C SER A 75 -12.99 -2.57 -9.83
N MET A 76 -12.01 -2.12 -10.62
CA MET A 76 -11.85 -2.52 -12.01
C MET A 76 -11.62 -4.02 -12.14
N TYR A 77 -10.78 -4.60 -11.27
CA TYR A 77 -10.52 -6.04 -11.24
C TYR A 77 -11.80 -6.83 -10.91
N LEU A 78 -12.57 -6.41 -9.91
CA LEU A 78 -13.81 -7.09 -9.55
C LEU A 78 -14.86 -7.00 -10.66
N ALA A 79 -14.88 -5.89 -11.41
CA ALA A 79 -15.78 -5.70 -12.55
C ALA A 79 -15.49 -6.63 -13.74
N THR A 80 -14.34 -7.32 -13.78
CA THR A 80 -14.05 -8.32 -14.84
C THR A 80 -14.79 -9.64 -14.63
N PHE A 81 -15.38 -9.85 -13.46
CA PHE A 81 -16.13 -11.06 -13.12
C PHE A 81 -17.63 -10.83 -13.27
N THR A 82 -18.35 -11.88 -13.61
CA THR A 82 -19.82 -11.88 -13.54
C THR A 82 -20.28 -11.90 -12.09
N GLU A 83 -21.53 -11.44 -11.87
CA GLU A 83 -22.16 -11.45 -10.56
C GLU A 83 -22.20 -12.86 -9.93
N GLU A 84 -22.53 -13.87 -10.74
CA GLU A 84 -22.59 -15.26 -10.30
C GLU A 84 -21.21 -15.81 -9.90
N GLU A 85 -20.15 -15.43 -10.62
CA GLU A 85 -18.78 -15.83 -10.28
C GLU A 85 -18.34 -15.23 -8.95
N LEU A 86 -18.63 -13.95 -8.71
CA LEU A 86 -18.30 -13.28 -7.45
C LEU A 86 -19.05 -13.90 -6.28
N ASP A 87 -20.35 -14.16 -6.44
CA ASP A 87 -21.18 -14.77 -5.40
C ASP A 87 -20.72 -16.20 -5.09
N THR A 88 -20.36 -16.97 -6.13
CA THR A 88 -19.80 -18.32 -5.98
C THR A 88 -18.46 -18.30 -5.26
N LYS A 89 -17.55 -17.40 -5.64
CA LYS A 89 -16.25 -17.22 -4.96
C LYS A 89 -16.44 -16.85 -3.49
N GLN A 90 -17.36 -15.93 -3.18
CA GLN A 90 -17.67 -15.54 -1.79
C GLN A 90 -18.22 -16.71 -0.97
N LYS A 91 -19.15 -17.49 -1.54
CA LYS A 91 -19.71 -18.69 -0.88
C LYS A 91 -18.63 -19.71 -0.58
N ASN A 92 -17.74 -19.97 -1.54
CA ASN A 92 -16.63 -20.91 -1.39
C ASN A 92 -15.65 -20.43 -0.33
N MET A 93 -15.31 -19.13 -0.32
CA MET A 93 -14.45 -18.54 0.71
C MET A 93 -15.04 -18.71 2.11
N LYS A 94 -16.33 -18.42 2.29
CA LYS A 94 -17.03 -18.61 3.57
C LYS A 94 -17.01 -20.07 4.01
N MET A 95 -17.29 -21.00 3.10
CA MET A 95 -17.27 -22.44 3.41
C MET A 95 -15.88 -22.90 3.84
N ILE A 96 -14.81 -22.44 3.16
CA ILE A 96 -13.43 -22.78 3.52
C ILE A 96 -13.08 -22.19 4.88
N PHE A 97 -13.45 -20.92 5.13
CA PHE A 97 -13.21 -20.27 6.40
C PHE A 97 -13.87 -21.00 7.57
N GLU A 98 -15.15 -21.38 7.44
CA GLU A 98 -15.87 -22.16 8.45
C GLU A 98 -15.20 -23.51 8.73
N LYS A 99 -14.78 -24.22 7.68
CA LYS A 99 -14.04 -25.49 7.83
C LYS A 99 -12.70 -25.31 8.56
N VAL A 100 -11.96 -24.25 8.25
CA VAL A 100 -10.69 -23.93 8.93
C VAL A 100 -10.94 -23.55 10.38
N GLN A 101 -11.98 -22.77 10.65
CA GLN A 101 -12.40 -22.36 11.99
C GLN A 101 -12.75 -23.58 12.84
N ASP A 102 -13.53 -24.52 12.31
CA ASP A 102 -13.90 -25.77 13.00
C ASP A 102 -12.68 -26.67 13.24
N ALA A 103 -11.81 -26.83 12.23
CA ALA A 103 -10.58 -27.60 12.37
C ALA A 103 -9.66 -27.01 13.45
N MET A 104 -9.52 -25.69 13.49
CA MET A 104 -8.72 -24.99 14.49
C MET A 104 -9.34 -25.12 15.88
N ALA A 105 -10.66 -25.01 16.02
CA ALA A 105 -11.37 -25.21 17.28
C ALA A 105 -11.10 -26.62 17.83
N ASN A 106 -11.20 -27.64 16.98
CA ASN A 106 -10.91 -29.03 17.34
C ASN A 106 -9.45 -29.24 17.79
N GLN A 107 -8.48 -28.56 17.15
CA GLN A 107 -7.07 -28.63 17.55
C GLN A 107 -6.80 -27.95 18.89
N ILE A 108 -7.41 -26.79 19.13
CA ILE A 108 -7.31 -26.08 20.40
C ILE A 108 -7.92 -26.92 21.54
N ASP A 109 -9.07 -27.54 21.29
CA ASP A 109 -9.76 -28.36 22.29
C ASP A 109 -9.02 -29.65 22.65
N ARG A 110 -8.18 -30.17 21.75
CA ARG A 110 -7.34 -31.36 22.01
C ARG A 110 -5.96 -31.01 22.56
N SER A 111 -5.61 -29.73 22.61
CA SER A 111 -4.30 -29.29 23.06
C SER A 111 -4.12 -29.52 24.55
N ILE A 112 -3.00 -30.14 24.93
CA ILE A 112 -2.64 -30.39 26.33
C ILE A 112 -1.81 -29.27 26.96
N TRP A 113 -1.27 -28.36 26.15
CA TRP A 113 -0.39 -27.28 26.61
C TRP A 113 -1.14 -25.98 26.93
N ILE A 114 -2.44 -25.92 26.66
CA ILE A 114 -3.30 -24.75 26.91
C ILE A 114 -4.13 -25.03 28.17
N ASP A 115 -4.02 -24.16 29.16
CA ASP A 115 -4.86 -24.18 30.35
C ASP A 115 -6.33 -23.88 30.03
N ASP A 116 -7.26 -24.37 30.85
CA ASP A 116 -8.70 -24.29 30.58
C ASP A 116 -9.23 -22.85 30.44
N PRO A 117 -8.82 -21.87 31.29
CA PRO A 117 -9.19 -20.47 31.09
C PRO A 117 -8.75 -19.91 29.72
N SER A 118 -7.48 -20.13 29.35
CA SER A 118 -6.94 -19.68 28.06
C SER A 118 -7.63 -20.36 26.88
N ARG A 119 -7.93 -21.66 27.00
CA ARG A 119 -8.65 -22.43 25.98
C ARG A 119 -10.03 -21.83 25.71
N GLY A 120 -10.80 -21.55 26.77
CA GLY A 120 -12.11 -20.90 26.67
C GLY A 120 -12.03 -19.54 25.96
N ALA A 121 -11.05 -18.71 26.33
CA ALA A 121 -10.85 -17.40 25.72
C ALA A 121 -10.47 -17.49 24.22
N ILE A 122 -9.58 -18.41 23.84
CA ILE A 122 -9.16 -18.60 22.45
C ILE A 122 -10.34 -19.11 21.61
N LEU A 123 -11.10 -20.09 22.10
CA LEU A 123 -12.27 -20.61 21.39
C LEU A 123 -13.35 -19.54 21.22
N MET A 124 -13.56 -18.69 22.24
CA MET A 124 -14.47 -17.56 22.13
C MET A 124 -14.00 -16.55 21.07
N LYS A 125 -12.70 -16.22 21.06
CA LYS A 125 -12.11 -15.34 20.05
C LYS A 125 -12.24 -15.95 18.65
N LEU A 126 -11.94 -17.23 18.49
CA LEU A 126 -12.04 -17.95 17.23
C LEU A 126 -13.47 -17.90 16.69
N LYS A 127 -14.49 -18.18 17.54
CA LYS A 127 -15.91 -18.07 17.17
C LYS A 127 -16.35 -16.65 16.81
N SER A 128 -15.69 -15.64 17.36
CA SER A 128 -16.00 -14.23 17.06
C SER A 128 -15.47 -13.77 15.69
N LEU A 129 -14.53 -14.50 15.08
CA LEU A 129 -14.02 -14.17 13.76
C LEU A 129 -15.10 -14.35 12.69
N LYS A 130 -15.19 -13.37 11.80
CA LYS A 130 -16.15 -13.35 10.68
C LYS A 130 -15.40 -13.04 9.40
N VAL A 131 -15.87 -13.62 8.31
CA VAL A 131 -15.50 -13.17 6.97
C VAL A 131 -16.18 -11.82 6.74
N THR A 132 -15.43 -10.83 6.27
CA THR A 132 -15.94 -9.50 5.96
C THR A 132 -16.95 -9.54 4.81
N GLU A 133 -17.71 -8.45 4.71
CA GLU A 133 -18.70 -8.19 3.64
C GLU A 133 -18.15 -8.51 2.24
N SER A 134 -19.06 -8.87 1.32
CA SER A 134 -18.69 -9.16 -0.07
C SER A 134 -18.04 -7.93 -0.70
N PRO A 135 -16.86 -8.06 -1.34
CA PRO A 135 -16.24 -6.96 -2.09
C PRO A 135 -17.20 -6.34 -3.11
N ARG A 136 -18.14 -7.12 -3.65
CA ARG A 136 -19.19 -6.62 -4.54
C ARG A 136 -20.08 -5.56 -3.89
N ALA A 137 -20.53 -5.79 -2.65
CA ALA A 137 -21.39 -4.84 -1.93
C ALA A 137 -20.67 -3.50 -1.66
N VAL A 138 -19.35 -3.53 -1.51
CA VAL A 138 -18.55 -2.34 -1.23
C VAL A 138 -18.17 -1.60 -2.51
N PHE A 139 -17.70 -2.32 -3.54
CA PHE A 139 -17.07 -1.72 -4.73
C PHE A 139 -18.01 -1.61 -5.94
N LEU A 140 -18.99 -2.49 -6.08
CA LEU A 140 -19.79 -2.63 -7.31
C LEU A 140 -21.27 -2.32 -7.11
N ASP A 141 -21.75 -2.19 -5.87
CA ASP A 141 -23.13 -1.80 -5.59
C ASP A 141 -23.36 -0.36 -6.07
N PRO A 142 -24.33 -0.10 -6.98
CA PRO A 142 -24.68 1.25 -7.42
C PRO A 142 -25.13 2.18 -6.28
N ALA A 143 -25.61 1.63 -5.16
CA ALA A 143 -25.96 2.38 -3.97
C ALA A 143 -24.76 2.71 -3.07
N SER A 144 -23.60 2.08 -3.30
CA SER A 144 -22.37 2.36 -2.55
C SER A 144 -21.77 3.70 -2.98
N THR A 145 -21.52 4.58 -2.01
CA THR A 145 -20.76 5.81 -2.22
C THR A 145 -19.26 5.62 -1.98
N PHE A 146 -18.80 4.40 -1.69
CA PHE A 146 -17.43 4.15 -1.27
C PHE A 146 -16.39 4.68 -2.26
N LEU A 147 -16.55 4.37 -3.54
CA LEU A 147 -15.62 4.82 -4.58
C LEU A 147 -15.79 6.30 -4.90
N SER A 148 -17.03 6.80 -4.96
CA SER A 148 -17.29 8.21 -5.26
C SER A 148 -16.75 9.11 -4.15
N ASP A 149 -16.97 8.79 -2.88
CA ASP A 149 -16.40 9.50 -1.73
C ASP A 149 -14.87 9.48 -1.73
N ARG A 150 -14.26 8.37 -2.18
CA ARG A 150 -12.80 8.25 -2.30
C ARG A 150 -12.20 8.91 -3.54
N MET A 151 -12.99 9.16 -4.58
CA MET A 151 -12.55 9.73 -5.85
C MET A 151 -12.99 11.18 -6.09
N GLN A 152 -13.87 11.75 -5.24
CA GLN A 152 -14.39 13.12 -5.36
C GLN A 152 -13.32 14.21 -5.54
N TRP A 153 -12.05 13.93 -5.23
CA TRP A 153 -10.98 14.91 -5.17
C TRP A 153 -10.03 14.84 -6.38
N ASN A 154 -10.22 13.89 -7.31
CA ASN A 154 -9.21 13.56 -8.31
C ASN A 154 -9.62 13.97 -9.73
N GLU A 155 -9.52 15.25 -10.07
CA GLU A 155 -9.40 15.66 -11.47
C GLU A 155 -7.97 15.41 -11.94
N LEU A 156 -7.74 14.27 -12.61
CA LEU A 156 -6.44 13.92 -13.17
C LEU A 156 -6.29 14.48 -14.59
N SER A 157 -5.16 15.11 -14.87
CA SER A 157 -4.81 15.57 -16.22
C SER A 157 -4.00 14.50 -16.95
N ALA A 158 -4.40 14.10 -18.16
CA ALA A 158 -3.66 13.11 -18.95
C ALA A 158 -2.21 13.54 -19.27
N LEU A 159 -1.90 14.84 -19.20
CA LEU A 159 -0.60 15.40 -19.57
C LEU A 159 0.29 15.73 -18.37
N ASP A 160 -0.21 15.61 -17.13
CA ASP A 160 0.49 16.07 -15.93
C ASP A 160 0.74 14.94 -14.93
N TYR A 161 1.62 14.01 -15.30
CA TYR A 161 1.97 12.87 -14.45
C TYR A 161 2.50 13.31 -13.07
N PHE A 162 3.33 14.35 -13.03
CA PHE A 162 3.96 14.78 -11.78
C PHE A 162 2.93 15.34 -10.80
N ASN A 163 2.10 16.30 -11.22
CA ASN A 163 1.09 16.87 -10.32
C ASN A 163 0.02 15.84 -9.96
N ASN A 164 -0.40 14.97 -10.89
CA ASN A 164 -1.30 13.87 -10.58
C ASN A 164 -0.72 12.96 -9.48
N SER A 165 0.55 12.57 -9.60
CA SER A 165 1.20 11.69 -8.64
C SER A 165 1.32 12.33 -7.26
N VAL A 166 1.72 13.59 -7.18
CA VAL A 166 1.80 14.34 -5.92
C VAL A 166 0.41 14.53 -5.30
N HIS A 167 -0.60 14.82 -6.11
CA HIS A 167 -1.99 14.95 -5.67
C HIS A 167 -2.52 13.64 -5.08
N LEU A 168 -2.32 12.53 -5.79
CA LEU A 168 -2.72 11.20 -5.34
C LEU A 168 -1.96 10.75 -4.08
N LEU A 169 -0.67 11.06 -3.96
CA LEU A 169 0.10 10.77 -2.75
C LEU A 169 -0.42 11.56 -1.54
N ARG A 170 -0.77 12.84 -1.73
CA ARG A 170 -1.40 13.65 -0.69
C ARG A 170 -2.73 13.05 -0.25
N ARG A 171 -3.58 12.68 -1.21
CA ARG A 171 -4.86 12.00 -0.97
C ARG A 171 -4.67 10.73 -0.16
N TYR A 172 -3.76 9.86 -0.59
CA TYR A 172 -3.44 8.61 0.09
C TYR A 172 -3.05 8.85 1.56
N ARG A 173 -2.13 9.80 1.82
CA ARG A 173 -1.72 10.15 3.18
C ARG A 173 -2.87 10.73 4.01
N GLN A 174 -3.73 11.56 3.43
CA GLN A 174 -4.91 12.09 4.12
C GLN A 174 -5.86 10.97 4.52
N PHE A 175 -6.12 10.00 3.64
CA PHE A 175 -6.92 8.83 3.99
C PHE A 175 -6.28 8.00 5.08
N MET A 176 -4.98 7.70 4.96
CA MET A 176 -4.22 6.99 5.99
C MET A 176 -4.32 7.67 7.36
N PHE A 177 -4.17 8.99 7.42
CA PHE A 177 -4.26 9.74 8.67
C PHE A 177 -5.69 9.82 9.22
N ALA A 178 -6.68 10.03 8.36
CA ALA A 178 -8.09 10.06 8.77
C ALA A 178 -8.59 8.74 9.36
N MET A 179 -7.89 7.63 9.11
CA MET A 179 -8.21 6.32 9.68
C MET A 179 -7.78 6.20 11.14
N TYR A 180 -6.78 6.96 11.60
CA TYR A 180 -6.37 6.94 13.02
C TYR A 180 -7.42 7.53 13.95
N ASP A 181 -8.26 8.44 13.44
CA ASP A 181 -9.33 9.07 14.20
C ASP A 181 -10.62 8.23 14.24
N LYS A 182 -10.66 7.11 13.52
CA LYS A 182 -11.86 6.27 13.38
C LYS A 182 -11.71 4.91 14.08
N ASN A 183 -12.83 4.31 14.45
CA ASN A 183 -12.86 3.02 15.13
C ASN A 183 -12.41 1.88 14.17
N PRO A 184 -11.27 1.21 14.43
CA PRO A 184 -10.66 0.24 13.51
C PRO A 184 -11.47 -1.05 13.30
N LEU A 185 -12.56 -1.24 14.05
CA LEU A 185 -13.41 -2.43 14.01
C LEU A 185 -14.45 -2.42 12.86
N LEU A 186 -14.51 -1.36 12.05
CA LEU A 186 -15.46 -1.26 10.94
C LEU A 186 -14.95 -2.00 9.68
N PRO A 187 -15.79 -2.82 9.01
CA PRO A 187 -15.45 -3.57 7.78
C PRO A 187 -14.80 -2.73 6.67
N GLU A 188 -15.35 -1.54 6.41
CA GLU A 188 -14.85 -0.58 5.42
C GLU A 188 -13.41 -0.14 5.70
N GLN A 189 -13.01 -0.17 6.98
CA GLN A 189 -11.66 0.18 7.38
C GLN A 189 -10.69 -0.98 7.26
N MET A 190 -11.14 -2.22 7.42
CA MET A 190 -10.29 -3.41 7.28
C MET A 190 -9.83 -3.60 5.83
N CYS A 191 -10.69 -3.36 4.84
CA CYS A 191 -10.30 -3.43 3.42
C CYS A 191 -9.23 -2.37 3.08
N ALA A 192 -9.40 -1.15 3.58
CA ALA A 192 -8.38 -0.11 3.45
C ALA A 192 -7.09 -0.46 4.20
N THR A 193 -7.19 -1.09 5.37
CA THR A 193 -6.03 -1.48 6.18
C THR A 193 -5.24 -2.64 5.53
N VAL A 194 -5.90 -3.60 4.90
CA VAL A 194 -5.23 -4.68 4.16
C VAL A 194 -4.55 -4.14 2.90
N ALA A 195 -5.21 -3.26 2.15
CA ALA A 195 -4.59 -2.53 1.04
C ALA A 195 -3.39 -1.68 1.48
N MET A 196 -3.41 -1.15 2.71
CA MET A 196 -2.30 -0.39 3.30
C MET A 196 -1.21 -1.29 3.93
N SER A 197 -1.52 -2.54 4.31
CA SER A 197 -0.59 -3.48 4.94
C SER A 197 0.41 -4.13 3.98
N HIS A 198 0.15 -4.08 2.67
CA HIS A 198 1.17 -4.38 1.65
C HIS A 198 2.22 -3.26 1.52
N ILE A 199 2.10 -2.18 2.29
CA ILE A 199 3.00 -1.01 2.33
C ILE A 199 3.51 -0.76 3.76
N THR A 200 3.37 -1.72 4.70
CA THR A 200 3.92 -1.55 6.05
C THR A 200 5.40 -1.89 6.10
N ASP A 201 6.19 -0.96 5.58
CA ASP A 201 7.46 -0.59 6.19
C ASP A 201 7.53 0.95 6.17
N PRO A 202 7.43 1.63 7.33
CA PRO A 202 7.24 3.07 7.42
C PRO A 202 8.55 3.85 7.26
N SER A 203 9.51 3.33 6.49
CA SER A 203 10.62 4.14 6.00
C SER A 203 10.15 4.87 4.73
N PRO A 204 10.45 6.16 4.54
CA PRO A 204 10.28 6.85 3.26
C PRO A 204 10.98 6.15 2.08
N SER A 205 11.81 5.14 2.37
CA SER A 205 12.56 4.32 1.43
C SER A 205 11.87 3.03 0.97
N THR A 206 10.77 2.59 1.60
CA THR A 206 10.24 1.22 1.34
C THR A 206 9.10 1.14 0.34
N ILE A 207 8.64 2.25 -0.25
CA ILE A 207 7.83 2.13 -1.47
C ILE A 207 8.67 1.50 -2.62
N LEU A 208 10.02 1.52 -2.56
CA LEU A 208 10.85 1.21 -3.73
C LEU A 208 12.11 0.35 -3.53
N HIS A 209 12.24 -0.37 -2.42
CA HIS A 209 13.22 -1.46 -2.35
C HIS A 209 12.58 -2.75 -1.81
N LEU A 210 12.06 -3.56 -2.74
CA LEU A 210 11.75 -4.97 -2.52
C LEU A 210 12.44 -5.81 -3.61
N PRO A 211 12.82 -7.07 -3.29
CA PRO A 211 13.90 -7.79 -3.96
C PRO A 211 13.56 -8.12 -5.41
N GLU A 212 14.59 -8.12 -6.27
CA GLU A 212 14.49 -8.67 -7.61
C GLU A 212 13.93 -10.10 -7.53
N SER A 213 12.71 -10.30 -8.05
CA SER A 213 12.16 -11.64 -8.22
C SER A 213 13.04 -12.42 -9.20
N PRO A 214 13.37 -13.69 -8.92
CA PRO A 214 14.07 -14.52 -9.89
C PRO A 214 13.17 -14.67 -11.13
N TYR A 215 13.78 -14.42 -12.28
CA TYR A 215 13.21 -14.61 -13.62
C TYR A 215 12.64 -16.03 -13.76
N ILE A 216 11.33 -16.13 -14.04
CA ILE A 216 10.67 -17.37 -14.49
C ILE A 216 10.23 -17.13 -15.93
N PRO A 217 10.73 -17.89 -16.92
CA PRO A 217 10.41 -17.65 -18.32
C PRO A 217 8.97 -18.06 -18.67
N ASP A 218 8.29 -17.12 -19.34
CA ASP A 218 7.08 -17.19 -20.17
C ASP A 218 6.15 -18.41 -20.05
N SER A 219 5.02 -18.20 -19.37
CA SER A 219 3.76 -18.82 -19.74
C SER A 219 2.90 -17.79 -20.48
N GLN A 220 2.61 -18.07 -21.75
CA GLN A 220 1.78 -17.28 -22.67
C GLN A 220 0.53 -16.68 -22.02
N PRO A 221 0.23 -15.38 -22.23
CA PRO A 221 -1.06 -14.81 -21.84
C PRO A 221 -2.19 -15.35 -22.75
N PRO A 222 -3.40 -15.58 -22.21
CA PRO A 222 -4.54 -15.99 -23.00
C PRO A 222 -4.97 -14.88 -23.98
N PRO A 223 -5.56 -15.24 -25.14
CA PRO A 223 -5.87 -14.28 -26.19
C PRO A 223 -6.99 -13.33 -25.76
N LEU A 224 -6.76 -12.04 -26.01
CA LEU A 224 -7.78 -11.00 -25.95
C LEU A 224 -8.77 -11.22 -27.10
N ILE A 225 -10.04 -11.46 -26.75
CA ILE A 225 -11.15 -11.44 -27.71
C ILE A 225 -11.68 -10.01 -27.71
N PHE A 226 -11.54 -9.34 -28.86
CA PHE A 226 -12.21 -8.07 -29.18
C PHE A 226 -13.66 -8.34 -29.58
#